data_AF-A0A1Y2ALT7-F1
#
_entry.id   AF-A0A1Y2ALT7-F1
#
_cell.length_a   1.000
_cell.length_b   1.000
_cell.length_c   1.000
_cell.angle_alpha   90.00
_cell.angle_beta   90.00
_cell.angle_gamma   90.00
#
_symmetry.space_group_name_H-M   'P 1'
#
loop_
_entity.id
_entity.type
_entity.pdbx_description
1 polymer ?
#
loop_
_entity_poly.entity_id
_entity_poly.type
_entity_poly.pdbx_seq_one_letter_code
_entity_poly.pdbx_strand_id
1 'polypeptide(L)'
;MESAHNAVADVEASILEARDAATSVRKRVNDWMSVSFVRVSKKVTKDMGTDSNEAVQTKEALEDTKAVLRLKKQEAHCDVNSGIRNDQFRLWACSTVVSGSVTAVGVRQMMYNLASENIAFYDLSLGKETSIQYDKNNLLSLNLVFETKDHIYGFENALLEYIESFNRQHQCILSLILVSFNFSLLTTSSDSHPQRVYHQDYCRLDIEDSPPAVDTQFYEHPRTSCVDINNPLFLHQRIENENIFSQMFCQPNKCYLLEKSSCFGARKRFESNENNVILLSKDFHALVDALNGDVPGILMALKSYSRLPSKETGRFEVEVFVEFFETTLEEVYSPRLKSDSLKLSDLVWSTPLSVENVDDFKFCLTWKTEKTSEQWIMMGRREFNYRQF
;
A
#
# COMPACT_ATOMS: atom_id res chain seq x y z
N MET A 1 30.17 31.36 -8.96
CA MET A 1 29.40 31.49 -10.22
C MET A 1 30.01 30.67 -11.34
N GLU A 2 31.34 30.56 -11.49
CA GLU A 2 31.99 29.71 -12.52
C GLU A 2 31.58 28.22 -12.46
N SER A 3 31.38 27.65 -11.27
CA SER A 3 30.96 26.25 -11.11
C SER A 3 29.57 25.92 -11.67
N ALA A 4 28.67 26.90 -11.79
CA ALA A 4 27.33 26.69 -12.32
C ALA A 4 27.29 26.80 -13.85
N HIS A 5 28.16 27.64 -14.45
CA HIS A 5 28.28 27.72 -15.91
C HIS A 5 28.93 26.47 -16.51
N ASN A 6 29.90 25.87 -15.83
CA ASN A 6 30.51 24.62 -16.30
C ASN A 6 29.52 23.45 -16.27
N ALA A 7 28.64 23.39 -15.25
CA ALA A 7 27.61 22.35 -15.16
C ALA A 7 26.53 22.46 -16.25
N VAL A 8 26.19 23.67 -16.69
CA VAL A 8 25.23 23.89 -17.80
C VAL A 8 25.85 23.49 -19.14
N ALA A 9 27.13 23.80 -19.36
CA ALA A 9 27.84 23.40 -20.58
C ALA A 9 27.95 21.88 -20.73
N ASP A 10 28.18 21.15 -19.63
CA ASP A 10 28.26 19.68 -19.63
C ASP A 10 26.90 19.02 -19.95
N VAL A 11 25.79 19.62 -19.51
CA VAL A 11 24.44 19.15 -19.83
C VAL A 11 24.10 19.41 -21.30
N GLU A 12 24.44 20.58 -21.85
CA GLU A 12 24.21 20.90 -23.27
C GLU A 12 25.02 19.98 -24.19
N ALA A 13 26.28 19.67 -23.84
CA ALA A 13 27.10 18.71 -24.57
C ALA A 13 26.48 17.31 -24.57
N SER A 14 25.95 16.85 -23.43
CA SER A 14 25.29 15.55 -23.30
C SER A 14 23.99 15.46 -24.12
N ILE A 15 23.22 16.56 -24.20
CA ILE A 15 22.01 16.64 -25.02
C ILE A 15 22.34 16.58 -26.51
N LEU A 16 23.42 17.25 -26.93
CA LEU A 16 23.86 17.24 -28.33
C LEU A 16 24.32 15.83 -28.75
N GLU A 17 25.08 15.15 -27.90
CA GLU A 17 25.55 13.78 -28.15
C GLU A 17 24.39 12.77 -28.24
N ALA A 18 23.37 12.90 -27.37
CA ALA A 18 22.15 12.10 -27.44
C ALA A 18 21.36 12.34 -28.74
N ARG A 19 21.35 13.58 -29.25
CA ARG A 19 20.67 13.96 -30.49
C ARG A 19 21.36 13.40 -31.73
N ASP A 20 22.69 13.39 -31.74
CA ASP A 20 23.49 12.78 -32.81
C ASP A 20 23.36 11.25 -32.80
N ALA A 21 23.31 10.63 -31.62
CA ALA A 21 23.06 9.20 -31.47
C ALA A 21 21.67 8.81 -32.02
N ALA A 22 20.62 9.58 -31.72
CA ALA A 22 19.27 9.35 -32.25
C ALA A 22 19.21 9.48 -33.78
N THR A 23 19.94 10.45 -34.34
CA THR A 23 20.02 10.66 -35.79
C THR A 23 20.75 9.51 -36.49
N SER A 24 21.81 8.97 -35.86
CA SER A 24 22.52 7.78 -36.33
C SER A 24 21.64 6.52 -36.33
N VAL A 25 20.84 6.31 -35.27
CA VAL A 25 19.87 5.20 -35.20
C VAL A 25 18.83 5.32 -36.31
N ARG A 26 18.29 6.52 -36.55
CA ARG A 26 17.31 6.77 -37.63
C ARG A 26 17.88 6.45 -39.01
N LYS A 27 19.14 6.82 -39.26
CA LYS A 27 19.84 6.49 -40.51
C LYS A 27 20.00 4.97 -40.67
N ARG A 28 20.42 4.26 -39.62
CA ARG A 28 20.57 2.80 -39.64
C ARG A 28 19.24 2.06 -39.88
N VAL A 29 18.13 2.54 -39.32
CA VAL A 29 16.80 1.97 -39.56
C VAL A 29 16.35 2.18 -41.01
N ASN A 30 16.56 3.37 -41.56
CA ASN A 30 16.24 3.67 -42.96
C ASN A 30 17.10 2.85 -43.95
N ASP A 31 18.39 2.69 -43.65
CA ASP A 31 19.29 1.86 -44.45
C ASP A 31 18.88 0.37 -44.37
N TRP A 32 18.50 -0.11 -43.18
CA TRP A 32 18.00 -1.48 -42.99
C TRP A 32 16.69 -1.74 -43.74
N MET A 33 15.73 -0.80 -43.71
CA MET A 33 14.49 -0.92 -44.47
C MET A 33 14.73 -0.92 -45.98
N SER A 34 15.67 -0.09 -46.47
CA SER A 34 16.02 -0.01 -47.89
C SER A 34 16.67 -1.31 -48.38
N VAL A 35 17.59 -1.90 -47.60
CA VAL A 35 18.25 -3.18 -47.94
C VAL A 35 17.26 -4.35 -47.89
N SER A 36 16.35 -4.34 -46.93
CA SER A 36 15.33 -5.39 -46.77
C SER A 36 14.32 -5.38 -47.92
N PHE A 37 13.89 -4.18 -48.35
CA PHE A 37 12.97 -4.03 -49.48
C PHE A 37 13.60 -4.51 -50.80
N VAL A 38 14.87 -4.18 -51.06
CA VAL A 38 15.60 -4.62 -52.26
C VAL A 38 15.83 -6.14 -52.28
N ARG A 39 16.06 -6.78 -51.13
CA ARG A 39 16.20 -8.25 -51.03
C ARG A 39 14.88 -8.98 -51.29
N VAL A 40 13.77 -8.45 -50.79
CA VAL A 40 12.43 -9.04 -51.04
C VAL A 40 12.06 -8.91 -52.51
N SER A 41 12.28 -7.75 -53.14
CA SER A 41 11.97 -7.56 -54.56
C SER A 41 12.79 -8.46 -55.48
N LYS A 42 14.09 -8.69 -55.19
CA LYS A 42 14.94 -9.58 -56.00
C LYS A 42 14.57 -11.06 -55.88
N LYS A 43 14.07 -11.51 -54.71
CA LYS A 43 13.64 -12.89 -54.50
C LYS A 43 12.33 -13.17 -55.25
N VAL A 44 11.38 -12.24 -55.21
CA VAL A 44 10.11 -12.34 -55.96
C VAL A 44 10.34 -12.37 -57.47
N THR A 45 11.27 -11.58 -58.02
CA THR A 45 11.55 -11.63 -59.48
C THR A 45 12.28 -12.88 -59.97
N LYS A 46 12.91 -13.66 -59.08
CA LYS A 46 13.65 -14.87 -59.46
C LYS A 46 12.76 -16.11 -59.49
N ASP A 47 11.68 -16.11 -58.71
CA ASP A 47 10.77 -17.26 -58.56
C ASP A 47 9.58 -17.22 -59.54
N MET A 48 9.40 -16.15 -60.33
CA MET A 48 8.33 -16.02 -61.34
C MET A 48 8.64 -16.66 -62.70
N GLY A 49 9.19 -17.87 -62.68
CA GLY A 49 9.16 -18.77 -63.82
C GLY A 49 7.87 -19.57 -63.82
N THR A 50 6.93 -19.20 -64.70
CA THR A 50 5.78 -20.00 -65.15
C THR A 50 4.78 -20.47 -64.09
N ASP A 51 3.87 -19.59 -63.66
CA ASP A 51 2.45 -19.94 -63.58
C ASP A 51 1.56 -18.69 -63.43
N SER A 52 0.60 -18.53 -64.35
CA SER A 52 -0.12 -17.28 -64.57
C SER A 52 -1.18 -16.95 -63.51
N ASN A 53 -1.56 -17.90 -62.64
CA ASN A 53 -2.52 -17.66 -61.56
C ASN A 53 -1.86 -17.22 -60.25
N GLU A 54 -0.69 -17.76 -59.90
CA GLU A 54 0.07 -17.28 -58.73
C GLU A 54 0.59 -15.85 -58.97
N ALA A 55 0.92 -15.50 -60.21
CA ALA A 55 1.33 -14.15 -60.58
C ALA A 55 0.26 -13.08 -60.31
N VAL A 56 -1.02 -13.43 -60.42
CA VAL A 56 -2.14 -12.50 -60.18
C VAL A 56 -2.37 -12.31 -58.68
N GLN A 57 -2.39 -13.40 -57.90
CA GLN A 57 -2.56 -13.35 -56.44
C GLN A 57 -1.37 -12.65 -55.75
N THR A 58 -0.15 -12.83 -56.25
CA THR A 58 1.04 -12.18 -55.69
C THR A 58 1.08 -10.68 -56.04
N LYS A 59 0.50 -10.28 -57.17
CA LYS A 59 0.38 -8.88 -57.58
C LYS A 59 -0.67 -8.14 -56.74
N GLU A 60 -1.80 -8.79 -56.41
CA GLU A 60 -2.77 -8.27 -55.44
C GLU A 60 -2.14 -8.13 -54.05
N ALA A 61 -1.45 -9.15 -53.55
CA ALA A 61 -0.78 -9.08 -52.26
C ALA A 61 0.31 -7.98 -52.20
N LEU A 62 1.01 -7.72 -53.31
CA LEU A 62 1.99 -6.64 -53.39
C LEU A 62 1.34 -5.25 -53.46
N GLU A 63 0.20 -5.11 -54.13
CA GLU A 63 -0.57 -3.85 -54.14
C GLU A 63 -1.25 -3.58 -52.80
N ASP A 64 -1.74 -4.61 -52.09
CA ASP A 64 -2.25 -4.50 -50.72
C ASP A 64 -1.14 -4.11 -49.75
N THR A 65 0.06 -4.69 -49.90
CA THR A 65 1.22 -4.30 -49.08
C THR A 65 1.68 -2.88 -49.39
N LYS A 66 1.62 -2.44 -50.66
CA LYS A 66 1.86 -1.04 -51.04
C LYS A 66 0.78 -0.10 -50.53
N ALA A 67 -0.48 -0.54 -50.46
CA ALA A 67 -1.58 0.24 -49.90
C ALA A 67 -1.39 0.42 -48.39
N VAL A 68 -1.03 -0.65 -47.67
CA VAL A 68 -0.68 -0.59 -46.23
C VAL A 68 0.55 0.28 -45.99
N LEU A 69 1.58 0.20 -46.86
CA LEU A 69 2.75 1.08 -46.76
C LEU A 69 2.47 2.52 -47.16
N ARG A 70 1.52 2.78 -48.09
CA ARG A 70 1.05 4.14 -48.42
C ARG A 70 0.21 4.73 -47.28
N LEU A 71 -0.60 3.92 -46.61
CA LEU A 71 -1.34 4.31 -45.40
C LEU A 71 -0.37 4.62 -44.25
N LYS A 72 0.62 3.77 -43.98
CA LYS A 72 1.65 4.04 -42.98
C LYS A 72 2.55 5.23 -43.33
N LYS A 73 2.80 5.46 -44.63
CA LYS A 73 3.52 6.64 -45.11
C LYS A 73 2.65 7.89 -45.01
N GLN A 74 1.33 7.80 -45.20
CA GLN A 74 0.40 8.91 -44.95
C GLN A 74 0.25 9.20 -43.46
N GLU A 75 0.20 8.20 -42.58
CA GLU A 75 0.27 8.38 -41.12
C GLU A 75 1.58 9.10 -40.75
N ALA A 76 2.72 8.63 -41.25
CA ALA A 76 4.01 9.27 -41.02
C ALA A 76 4.19 10.65 -41.70
N HIS A 77 3.42 10.99 -42.74
CA HIS A 77 3.49 12.29 -43.43
C HIS A 77 2.48 13.30 -42.88
N CYS A 78 1.36 12.82 -42.31
CA CYS A 78 0.44 13.59 -41.48
C CYS A 78 1.10 14.01 -40.15
N ASP A 79 2.03 13.19 -39.64
CA ASP A 79 2.84 13.52 -38.45
C ASP A 79 3.96 14.55 -38.70
N VAL A 80 4.35 14.81 -39.96
CA VAL A 80 5.48 15.71 -40.28
C VAL A 80 5.05 17.05 -40.90
N ASN A 81 3.88 17.12 -41.55
CA ASN A 81 3.38 18.37 -42.16
C ASN A 81 2.33 19.13 -41.32
N SER A 82 2.00 18.67 -40.12
CA SER A 82 1.19 19.42 -39.15
C SER A 82 2.01 20.37 -38.26
N GLY A 83 3.33 20.43 -38.46
CA GLY A 83 4.27 21.32 -37.76
C GLY A 83 4.19 22.81 -38.13
N ILE A 84 3.00 23.33 -38.45
CA ILE A 84 2.75 24.77 -38.49
C ILE A 84 1.39 25.05 -37.80
N ARG A 85 1.49 25.23 -36.48
CA ARG A 85 0.57 25.94 -35.56
C ARG A 85 -0.90 25.50 -35.55
N ASN A 86 -1.15 24.53 -34.65
CA ASN A 86 -2.06 24.73 -33.53
C ASN A 86 -1.67 23.67 -32.48
N ASP A 87 -0.82 24.03 -31.52
CA ASP A 87 -0.46 23.16 -30.40
C ASP A 87 -1.69 22.95 -29.51
N GLN A 88 -2.55 22.02 -29.90
CA GLN A 88 -3.63 21.52 -29.06
C GLN A 88 -3.14 20.24 -28.42
N PHE A 89 -2.70 20.33 -27.16
CA PHE A 89 -2.42 19.14 -26.36
C PHE A 89 -3.73 18.38 -26.15
N ARG A 90 -3.76 17.13 -26.61
CA ARG A 90 -4.85 16.20 -26.35
C ARG A 90 -4.62 15.57 -24.99
N LEU A 91 -5.39 16.04 -24.01
CA LEU A 91 -5.35 15.54 -22.66
C LEU A 91 -6.67 14.83 -22.35
N TRP A 92 -6.67 13.99 -21.33
CA TRP A 92 -7.84 13.28 -20.88
C TRP A 92 -8.19 13.71 -19.47
N ALA A 93 -9.35 14.33 -19.28
CA ALA A 93 -9.89 14.58 -17.94
C ALA A 93 -10.45 13.28 -17.38
N CYS A 94 -10.09 12.97 -16.14
CA CYS A 94 -10.66 11.92 -15.32
C CYS A 94 -11.34 12.57 -14.12
N SER A 95 -12.60 12.24 -13.89
CA SER A 95 -13.35 12.61 -12.70
C SER A 95 -13.86 11.33 -12.03
N THR A 96 -13.41 11.12 -10.80
CA THR A 96 -13.75 9.95 -10.01
C THR A 96 -14.09 10.33 -8.58
N VAL A 97 -14.98 9.55 -7.97
CA VAL A 97 -15.47 9.77 -6.62
C VAL A 97 -15.36 8.48 -5.82
N VAL A 98 -14.75 8.57 -4.63
CA VAL A 98 -14.57 7.46 -3.68
C VAL A 98 -15.27 7.81 -2.37
N SER A 99 -16.24 6.98 -1.97
CA SER A 99 -16.93 7.10 -0.68
C SER A 99 -16.26 6.26 0.42
N GLY A 100 -16.59 6.56 1.68
CA GLY A 100 -15.99 5.90 2.86
C GLY A 100 -14.57 6.34 3.20
N SER A 101 -14.03 7.27 2.42
CA SER A 101 -12.65 7.76 2.47
C SER A 101 -12.40 8.80 3.56
N VAL A 102 -13.44 9.41 4.13
CA VAL A 102 -13.32 10.38 5.26
C VAL A 102 -13.03 9.70 6.58
N THR A 103 -13.54 8.47 6.77
CA THR A 103 -13.36 7.69 8.00
C THR A 103 -12.06 6.90 8.01
N ALA A 104 -11.30 6.92 6.91
CA ALA A 104 -10.10 6.12 6.69
C ALA A 104 -8.88 7.01 6.45
N VAL A 105 -7.92 6.99 7.36
CA VAL A 105 -6.70 7.80 7.25
C VAL A 105 -5.79 7.26 6.16
N GLY A 106 -5.12 8.18 5.46
CA GLY A 106 -4.14 7.82 4.43
C GLY A 106 -4.75 7.52 3.06
N VAL A 107 -6.08 7.46 2.93
CA VAL A 107 -6.74 7.26 1.62
C VAL A 107 -6.41 8.40 0.66
N ARG A 108 -6.55 9.66 1.10
CA ARG A 108 -6.16 10.83 0.29
C ARG A 108 -4.67 10.82 -0.05
N GLN A 109 -3.80 10.47 0.90
CA GLN A 109 -2.36 10.30 0.64
C GLN A 109 -2.08 9.24 -0.42
N MET A 110 -2.80 8.10 -0.36
CA MET A 110 -2.68 7.04 -1.34
C MET A 110 -3.15 7.50 -2.72
N MET A 111 -4.19 8.33 -2.82
CA MET A 111 -4.60 8.91 -4.09
C MET A 111 -3.50 9.73 -4.76
N TYR A 112 -2.73 10.51 -3.99
CA TYR A 112 -1.53 11.21 -4.49
C TYR A 112 -0.44 10.22 -4.96
N ASN A 113 -0.28 9.08 -4.28
CA ASN A 113 0.67 8.05 -4.73
C ASN A 113 0.24 7.42 -6.06
N LEU A 114 -1.00 6.94 -6.15
CA LEU A 114 -1.55 6.31 -7.34
C LEU A 114 -1.55 7.27 -8.54
N ALA A 115 -1.89 8.54 -8.31
CA ALA A 115 -1.80 9.60 -9.33
C ALA A 115 -0.36 9.82 -9.81
N SER A 116 0.61 9.85 -8.89
CA SER A 116 2.04 10.03 -9.21
C SER A 116 2.62 8.86 -10.03
N GLU A 117 2.30 7.62 -9.63
CA GLU A 117 2.74 6.39 -10.29
C GLU A 117 2.15 6.25 -11.70
N ASN A 118 0.90 6.68 -11.89
CA ASN A 118 0.21 6.64 -13.18
C ASN A 118 0.35 7.95 -13.98
N ILE A 119 1.34 8.79 -13.67
CA ILE A 119 1.69 9.99 -14.45
C ILE A 119 0.47 10.91 -14.66
N ALA A 120 -0.28 11.14 -13.58
CA ALA A 120 -1.38 12.10 -13.57
C ALA A 120 -0.86 13.54 -13.42
N PHE A 121 -1.65 14.47 -13.92
CA PHE A 121 -1.44 15.91 -13.83
C PHE A 121 -2.64 16.58 -13.16
N TYR A 122 -2.40 17.74 -12.56
CA TYR A 122 -3.45 18.60 -12.06
C TYR A 122 -4.33 19.10 -13.20
N ASP A 123 -5.64 19.13 -12.97
CA ASP A 123 -6.57 19.74 -13.92
C ASP A 123 -6.32 21.26 -13.97
N LEU A 124 -5.93 21.75 -15.15
CA LEU A 124 -5.61 23.16 -15.40
C LEU A 124 -6.79 24.11 -15.17
N SER A 125 -8.02 23.60 -15.23
CA SER A 125 -9.23 24.38 -14.93
C SER A 125 -9.52 24.48 -13.43
N LEU A 126 -8.77 23.72 -12.62
CA LEU A 126 -8.91 23.61 -11.18
C LEU A 126 -7.61 24.04 -10.48
N GLY A 127 -7.72 24.46 -9.22
CA GLY A 127 -6.54 24.62 -8.38
C GLY A 127 -5.95 23.25 -8.02
N LYS A 128 -4.66 23.20 -7.65
CA LYS A 128 -4.03 21.99 -7.11
C LYS A 128 -4.81 21.41 -5.94
N GLU A 129 -5.21 22.29 -5.04
CA GLU A 129 -5.97 21.98 -3.82
C GLU A 129 -7.32 21.32 -4.15
N THR A 130 -7.93 21.69 -5.28
CA THR A 130 -9.24 21.18 -5.70
C THR A 130 -9.19 19.90 -6.55
N SER A 131 -8.00 19.45 -6.93
CA SER A 131 -7.84 18.28 -7.82
C SER A 131 -8.00 16.96 -7.08
N ILE A 132 -7.67 16.89 -5.79
CA ILE A 132 -7.92 15.73 -4.92
C ILE A 132 -8.45 16.28 -3.60
N GLN A 133 -9.77 16.34 -3.44
CA GLN A 133 -10.43 17.00 -2.31
C GLN A 133 -11.65 16.24 -1.83
N TYR A 134 -12.03 16.45 -0.57
CA TYR A 134 -13.33 16.01 -0.09
C TYR A 134 -14.41 17.03 -0.49
N ASP A 135 -15.53 16.55 -0.99
CA ASP A 135 -16.70 17.39 -1.25
C ASP A 135 -17.48 17.66 0.06
N LYS A 136 -18.53 18.48 -0.04
CA LYS A 136 -19.41 18.82 1.10
C LYS A 136 -20.13 17.62 1.71
N ASN A 137 -20.20 16.50 1.00
CA ASN A 137 -20.84 15.26 1.42
C ASN A 137 -19.82 14.23 1.95
N ASN A 138 -18.57 14.64 2.21
CA ASN A 138 -17.51 13.77 2.69
C ASN A 138 -17.12 12.67 1.68
N LEU A 139 -17.29 12.93 0.38
CA LEU A 139 -16.82 12.05 -0.68
C LEU A 139 -15.50 12.57 -1.24
N LEU A 140 -14.51 11.69 -1.38
CA LEU A 140 -13.22 12.06 -1.97
C LEU A 140 -13.38 12.13 -3.48
N SER A 141 -13.31 13.34 -4.02
CA SER A 141 -13.35 13.63 -5.45
C SER A 141 -11.93 13.80 -5.97
N LEU A 142 -11.63 13.10 -7.07
CA LEU A 142 -10.40 13.27 -7.82
C LEU A 142 -10.72 13.76 -9.22
N ASN A 143 -10.14 14.90 -9.58
CA ASN A 143 -10.19 15.51 -10.91
C ASN A 143 -8.75 15.62 -11.41
N LEU A 144 -8.37 14.67 -12.25
CA LEU A 144 -7.01 14.46 -12.71
C LEU A 144 -6.96 14.49 -14.23
N VAL A 145 -5.80 14.84 -14.78
CA VAL A 145 -5.58 14.90 -16.22
C VAL A 145 -4.47 13.94 -16.61
N PHE A 146 -4.63 13.26 -17.74
CA PHE A 146 -3.67 12.29 -18.26
C PHE A 146 -3.36 12.56 -19.73
N GLU A 147 -2.13 12.27 -20.17
CA GLU A 147 -1.75 12.40 -21.58
C GLU A 147 -2.30 11.25 -22.45
N THR A 148 -2.42 10.05 -21.88
CA THR A 148 -2.81 8.83 -22.61
C THR A 148 -3.94 8.09 -21.91
N LYS A 149 -4.73 7.32 -22.67
CA LYS A 149 -5.74 6.42 -22.11
C LYS A 149 -5.13 5.30 -21.27
N ASP A 150 -3.94 4.81 -21.66
CA ASP A 150 -3.27 3.72 -20.96
C ASP A 150 -2.95 4.10 -19.52
N HIS A 151 -2.54 5.34 -19.27
CA HIS A 151 -2.32 5.84 -17.92
C HIS A 151 -3.62 5.97 -17.10
N ILE A 152 -4.75 6.32 -17.73
CA ILE A 152 -6.07 6.36 -17.07
C ILE A 152 -6.49 4.95 -16.66
N TYR A 153 -6.37 3.98 -17.57
CA TYR A 153 -6.71 2.59 -17.27
C TYR A 153 -5.77 1.98 -16.23
N GLY A 154 -4.48 2.33 -16.26
CA GLY A 154 -3.53 1.97 -15.21
C GLY A 154 -3.96 2.52 -13.85
N PHE A 155 -4.36 3.79 -13.80
CA PHE A 155 -4.89 4.43 -12.60
C PHE A 155 -6.19 3.78 -12.11
N GLU A 156 -7.14 3.49 -13.01
CA GLU A 156 -8.40 2.82 -12.68
C GLU A 156 -8.17 1.45 -12.03
N ASN A 157 -7.33 0.62 -12.65
CA ASN A 157 -7.00 -0.70 -12.13
C ASN A 157 -6.30 -0.61 -10.77
N ALA A 158 -5.31 0.27 -10.62
CA ALA A 158 -4.60 0.45 -9.37
C ALA A 158 -5.51 0.98 -8.25
N LEU A 159 -6.47 1.84 -8.58
CA LEU A 159 -7.49 2.33 -7.64
C LEU A 159 -8.42 1.20 -7.20
N LEU A 160 -8.90 0.37 -8.13
CA LEU A 160 -9.76 -0.77 -7.83
C LEU A 160 -9.03 -1.81 -6.97
N GLU A 161 -7.78 -2.15 -7.31
CA GLU A 161 -6.94 -3.05 -6.52
C GLU A 161 -6.70 -2.52 -5.11
N TYR A 162 -6.42 -1.22 -4.98
CA TYR A 162 -6.30 -0.57 -3.67
C TYR A 162 -7.60 -0.66 -2.86
N ILE A 163 -8.75 -0.36 -3.47
CA ILE A 163 -10.06 -0.43 -2.79
C ILE A 163 -10.34 -1.87 -2.35
N GLU A 164 -10.10 -2.86 -3.20
CA GLU A 164 -10.28 -4.27 -2.86
C GLU A 164 -9.34 -4.67 -1.70
N SER A 165 -8.06 -4.33 -1.78
CA SER A 165 -7.09 -4.62 -0.73
C SER A 165 -7.44 -3.94 0.59
N PHE A 166 -7.85 -2.67 0.53
CA PHE A 166 -8.28 -1.91 1.70
C PHE A 166 -9.49 -2.58 2.35
N ASN A 167 -10.52 -2.90 1.57
CA ASN A 167 -11.72 -3.54 2.08
C ASN A 167 -11.46 -4.93 2.66
N ARG A 168 -10.56 -5.72 2.04
CA ARG A 168 -10.09 -6.99 2.59
C ARG A 168 -9.37 -6.82 3.92
N GLN A 169 -8.53 -5.79 4.05
CA GLN A 169 -7.78 -5.52 5.27
C GLN A 169 -8.67 -5.00 6.41
N HIS A 170 -9.76 -4.29 6.11
CA HIS A 170 -10.60 -3.61 7.10
C HIS A 170 -11.95 -4.31 7.39
N GLN A 171 -12.18 -5.50 6.81
CA GLN A 171 -13.24 -6.49 7.10
C GLN A 171 -14.49 -5.94 7.82
N CYS A 172 -15.20 -5.00 7.18
CA CYS A 172 -16.51 -4.44 7.56
C CYS A 172 -16.57 -3.31 8.61
N ILE A 173 -15.44 -2.77 9.08
CA ILE A 173 -15.43 -1.57 9.96
C ILE A 173 -15.37 -0.29 9.12
N LEU A 174 -14.59 -0.32 8.04
CA LEU A 174 -14.44 0.75 7.06
C LEU A 174 -14.54 0.14 5.66
N SER A 175 -15.35 0.74 4.80
CA SER A 175 -15.51 0.28 3.42
C SER A 175 -15.31 1.44 2.46
N LEU A 176 -14.36 1.31 1.55
CA LEU A 176 -14.21 2.19 0.41
C LEU A 176 -15.08 1.69 -0.75
N ILE A 177 -15.77 2.62 -1.41
CA ILE A 177 -16.56 2.31 -2.59
C ILE A 177 -16.22 3.32 -3.68
N LEU A 178 -15.85 2.81 -4.85
CA LEU A 178 -15.75 3.61 -6.06
C LEU A 178 -17.18 3.97 -6.51
N VAL A 179 -17.58 5.22 -6.30
CA VAL A 179 -18.92 5.71 -6.64
C VAL A 179 -19.02 5.99 -8.12
N SER A 180 -17.97 6.58 -8.70
CA SER A 180 -17.93 6.88 -10.12
C SER A 180 -16.49 6.92 -10.64
N PHE A 181 -16.33 6.57 -11.90
CA PHE A 181 -15.09 6.74 -12.65
C PHE A 181 -15.46 7.11 -14.08
N ASN A 182 -15.23 8.38 -14.45
CA ASN A 182 -15.57 8.90 -15.77
C ASN A 182 -14.34 9.59 -16.35
N PHE A 183 -14.13 9.45 -17.66
CA PHE A 183 -13.10 10.21 -18.35
C PHE A 183 -13.55 10.68 -19.73
N SER A 184 -12.99 11.79 -20.19
CA SER A 184 -13.33 12.41 -21.45
C SER A 184 -12.13 13.13 -22.07
N LEU A 185 -12.14 13.27 -23.39
CA LEU A 185 -11.08 13.97 -24.11
C LEU A 185 -11.22 15.49 -23.89
N LEU A 186 -10.19 16.11 -23.35
CA LEU A 186 -10.03 17.56 -23.27
C LEU A 186 -9.29 18.08 -24.51
N THR A 187 -9.82 19.15 -25.07
CA THR A 187 -9.13 19.95 -26.08
C THR A 187 -8.69 21.24 -25.41
N THR A 188 -7.37 21.40 -25.20
CA THR A 188 -6.81 22.59 -24.56
C THR A 188 -6.16 23.48 -25.62
N SER A 189 -6.37 24.80 -25.51
CA SER A 189 -5.64 25.79 -26.31
C SER A 189 -4.34 26.16 -25.58
N SER A 190 -3.21 25.87 -26.22
CA SER A 190 -1.85 26.07 -25.70
C SER A 190 -1.65 27.39 -24.94
N ASP A 191 -1.13 27.25 -23.72
CA ASP A 191 0.11 27.90 -23.25
C ASP A 191 0.44 27.44 -21.80
N SER A 192 -0.49 26.76 -21.13
CA SER A 192 -0.28 26.16 -19.82
C SER A 192 0.18 24.69 -19.92
N HIS A 193 1.37 24.41 -19.43
CA HIS A 193 1.84 23.04 -19.25
C HIS A 193 1.20 22.47 -17.98
N PRO A 194 0.47 21.34 -18.06
CA PRO A 194 -0.14 20.74 -16.89
C PRO A 194 0.94 20.33 -15.90
N GLN A 195 0.75 20.68 -14.63
CA GLN A 195 1.70 20.32 -13.59
C GLN A 195 1.46 18.86 -13.18
N ARG A 196 2.53 18.05 -13.16
CA ARG A 196 2.47 16.67 -12.70
C ARG A 196 2.13 16.60 -11.20
N VAL A 197 1.29 15.63 -10.84
CA VAL A 197 1.01 15.28 -9.45
C VAL A 197 2.15 14.39 -8.93
N TYR A 198 2.74 14.78 -7.81
CA TYR A 198 3.71 13.96 -7.08
C TYR A 198 3.14 13.54 -5.73
N HIS A 199 3.59 12.39 -5.23
CA HIS A 199 3.26 11.96 -3.87
C HIS A 199 3.59 13.02 -2.80
N GLN A 200 4.70 13.75 -3.00
CA GLN A 200 5.19 14.80 -2.10
C GLN A 200 4.30 16.05 -2.09
N ASP A 201 3.40 16.20 -3.07
CA ASP A 201 2.45 17.31 -3.09
C ASP A 201 1.35 17.13 -2.02
N TYR A 202 1.25 15.94 -1.40
CA TYR A 202 0.37 15.72 -0.25
C TYR A 202 0.92 16.41 1.01
N CYS A 203 0.27 17.52 1.40
CA CYS A 203 0.54 18.19 2.67
C CYS A 203 -0.35 17.61 3.79
N ARG A 204 0.27 17.03 4.82
CA ARG A 204 -0.44 16.51 6.01
C ARG A 204 -1.10 17.60 6.86
N LEU A 205 -0.67 18.85 6.72
CA LEU A 205 -1.13 19.99 7.52
C LEU A 205 -2.33 20.71 6.90
N ASP A 206 -2.77 20.33 5.70
CA ASP A 206 -3.99 20.83 5.04
C ASP A 206 -5.24 20.18 5.66
N ILE A 207 -5.34 20.34 6.99
CA ILE A 207 -6.34 19.76 7.89
C ILE A 207 -7.72 20.39 7.68
N GLU A 208 -7.82 21.52 6.98
CA GLU A 208 -9.10 22.20 6.74
C GLU A 208 -10.05 21.43 5.81
N ASP A 209 -9.54 20.60 4.90
CA ASP A 209 -10.36 19.86 3.92
C ASP A 209 -10.54 18.38 4.24
N SER A 210 -9.78 17.83 5.19
CA SER A 210 -10.10 16.52 5.76
C SER A 210 -11.00 16.79 6.97
N PRO A 211 -12.25 16.31 7.04
CA PRO A 211 -13.08 16.45 8.24
C PRO A 211 -12.22 16.08 9.45
N PRO A 212 -12.34 16.81 10.58
CA PRO A 212 -11.43 16.67 11.71
C PRO A 212 -11.21 15.20 11.92
N ALA A 213 -9.99 14.76 11.61
CA ALA A 213 -9.59 13.37 11.72
C ALA A 213 -10.20 12.91 13.03
N VAL A 214 -11.14 11.96 13.02
CA VAL A 214 -11.61 11.38 14.27
C VAL A 214 -10.34 10.92 14.96
N ASP A 215 -9.89 11.69 15.96
CA ASP A 215 -8.49 11.89 16.36
C ASP A 215 -7.57 10.72 15.98
N THR A 216 -7.11 10.69 14.73
CA THR A 216 -6.39 9.55 14.15
C THR A 216 -4.93 9.92 13.98
N GLN A 217 -4.29 10.11 15.14
CA GLN A 217 -2.89 9.70 15.34
C GLN A 217 -2.74 8.15 15.23
N PHE A 218 -3.60 7.46 14.47
CA PHE A 218 -3.86 6.02 14.55
C PHE A 218 -3.44 5.20 13.33
N TYR A 219 -2.87 5.82 12.30
CA TYR A 219 -2.36 5.09 11.13
C TYR A 219 -0.96 5.52 10.71
N GLU A 220 -0.13 5.88 11.69
CA GLU A 220 1.21 5.31 11.63
C GLU A 220 1.00 3.81 11.83
N HIS A 221 1.61 2.93 11.02
CA HIS A 221 1.87 1.54 11.42
C HIS A 221 2.03 1.52 12.92
N PRO A 222 1.29 0.67 13.70
CA PRO A 222 1.21 0.81 15.15
C PRO A 222 2.61 1.16 15.57
N ARG A 223 2.85 2.42 15.97
CA ARG A 223 4.19 2.87 16.30
C ARG A 223 4.47 2.00 17.49
N THR A 224 5.08 0.85 17.23
CA THR A 224 5.36 -0.14 18.24
C THR A 224 6.30 0.65 19.10
N SER A 225 5.80 1.09 20.25
CA SER A 225 6.60 1.91 21.13
C SER A 225 7.58 0.93 21.72
N CYS A 226 8.71 0.82 21.05
CA CYS A 226 9.81 0.00 21.50
C CYS A 226 10.23 0.53 22.86
N VAL A 227 10.56 -0.37 23.77
CA VAL A 227 11.21 -0.04 25.02
C VAL A 227 12.58 -0.66 25.06
N ASP A 228 13.47 -0.08 25.86
CA ASP A 228 14.74 -0.71 26.17
C ASP A 228 14.52 -2.00 26.99
N ILE A 229 15.39 -2.99 26.83
CA ILE A 229 15.40 -4.22 27.64
C ILE A 229 15.58 -3.95 29.13
N ASN A 230 16.17 -2.80 29.48
CA ASN A 230 16.33 -2.33 30.85
C ASN A 230 15.06 -1.70 31.43
N ASN A 231 13.99 -1.56 30.65
CA ASN A 231 12.71 -1.08 31.15
C ASN A 231 12.14 -2.08 32.17
N PRO A 232 11.68 -1.65 33.37
CA PRO A 232 11.11 -2.55 34.37
C PRO A 232 9.98 -3.45 33.85
N LEU A 233 9.19 -2.96 32.88
CA LEU A 233 8.14 -3.74 32.25
C LEU A 233 8.66 -5.00 31.54
N PHE A 234 9.90 -4.99 31.06
CA PHE A 234 10.51 -6.13 30.36
C PHE A 234 10.67 -7.35 31.26
N LEU A 235 10.99 -7.11 32.54
CA LEU A 235 11.03 -8.16 33.55
C LEU A 235 9.62 -8.64 33.93
N HIS A 236 8.71 -7.69 34.10
CA HIS A 236 7.43 -7.93 34.76
C HIS A 236 6.32 -8.42 33.81
N GLN A 237 6.21 -7.88 32.61
CA GLN A 237 5.02 -8.04 31.74
C GLN A 237 5.37 -8.51 30.32
N ARG A 238 6.39 -9.36 30.19
CA ARG A 238 6.81 -10.02 28.95
C ARG A 238 6.37 -11.48 28.91
N ILE A 239 5.89 -11.96 27.77
CA ILE A 239 5.46 -13.36 27.56
C ILE A 239 6.60 -14.25 27.04
N GLU A 240 7.43 -13.70 26.15
CA GLU A 240 8.53 -14.44 25.53
C GLU A 240 9.75 -14.58 26.47
N ASN A 241 10.71 -15.42 26.10
CA ASN A 241 11.99 -15.56 26.79
C ASN A 241 12.91 -14.35 26.53
N GLU A 242 13.81 -14.06 27.46
CA GLU A 242 14.77 -12.96 27.30
C GLU A 242 15.74 -13.20 26.15
N ASN A 243 16.07 -14.47 25.89
CA ASN A 243 17.00 -14.87 24.85
C ASN A 243 16.54 -14.43 23.46
N ILE A 244 15.23 -14.28 23.24
CA ILE A 244 14.68 -13.79 21.97
C ILE A 244 15.16 -12.36 21.68
N PHE A 245 15.24 -11.52 22.69
CA PHE A 245 15.59 -10.10 22.54
C PHE A 245 17.10 -9.89 22.52
N SER A 246 17.86 -10.71 23.24
CA SER A 246 19.33 -10.62 23.28
C SER A 246 20.00 -11.24 22.04
N GLN A 247 19.47 -12.33 21.49
CA GLN A 247 20.10 -13.05 20.37
C GLN A 247 19.75 -12.46 19.00
N MET A 248 18.58 -11.83 18.86
CA MET A 248 18.08 -11.34 17.57
C MET A 248 18.12 -9.81 17.42
N PHE A 249 18.78 -9.08 18.33
CA PHE A 249 18.74 -7.60 18.38
C PHE A 249 17.32 -7.03 18.29
N CYS A 250 16.34 -7.77 18.80
CA CYS A 250 14.94 -7.40 18.74
C CYS A 250 14.60 -6.49 19.91
N GLN A 251 14.02 -5.32 19.62
CA GLN A 251 13.51 -4.44 20.67
C GLN A 251 12.13 -4.93 21.16
N PRO A 252 11.90 -4.96 22.48
CA PRO A 252 10.58 -5.24 23.03
C PRO A 252 9.57 -4.17 22.61
N ASN A 253 8.47 -4.61 22.01
CA ASN A 253 7.36 -3.76 21.57
C ASN A 253 6.26 -3.76 22.61
N LYS A 254 5.73 -2.58 22.92
CA LYS A 254 4.47 -2.47 23.65
C LYS A 254 3.32 -2.94 22.79
N CYS A 255 2.68 -4.02 23.22
CA CYS A 255 1.38 -4.47 22.76
C CYS A 255 0.34 -4.01 23.78
N TYR A 256 -0.61 -3.20 23.33
CA TYR A 256 -1.67 -2.67 24.18
C TYR A 256 -2.84 -3.66 24.18
N LEU A 257 -3.30 -4.03 25.38
CA LEU A 257 -4.41 -4.97 25.54
C LEU A 257 -5.74 -4.31 25.18
N LEU A 258 -5.98 -3.09 25.64
CA LEU A 258 -7.07 -2.24 25.18
C LEU A 258 -6.62 -1.36 24.02
N GLU A 259 -7.35 -1.45 22.92
CA GLU A 259 -7.21 -0.50 21.83
C GLU A 259 -7.67 0.89 22.26
N LYS A 260 -6.91 1.91 21.88
CA LYS A 260 -7.22 3.30 22.23
C LYS A 260 -8.55 3.77 21.59
N SER A 261 -8.95 3.20 20.46
CA SER A 261 -10.23 3.44 19.77
C SER A 261 -11.44 2.99 20.59
N SER A 262 -11.27 1.96 21.42
CA SER A 262 -12.34 1.31 22.18
C SER A 262 -12.60 1.94 23.55
N CYS A 263 -11.87 3.01 23.88
CA CYS A 263 -11.84 3.63 25.20
C CYS A 263 -12.71 4.91 25.32
N PHE A 264 -13.88 4.99 24.66
CA PHE A 264 -14.79 6.14 24.85
C PHE A 264 -15.19 6.26 26.34
N GLY A 265 -14.63 7.25 27.05
CA GLY A 265 -14.85 7.52 28.48
C GLY A 265 -13.76 7.02 29.44
N ALA A 266 -13.12 5.87 29.16
CA ALA A 266 -12.07 5.29 30.02
C ALA A 266 -10.62 5.60 29.56
N ARG A 267 -10.46 6.26 28.39
CA ARG A 267 -9.17 6.50 27.72
C ARG A 267 -8.08 7.07 28.63
N LYS A 268 -8.41 8.11 29.42
CA LYS A 268 -7.42 8.74 30.32
C LYS A 268 -6.86 7.80 31.39
N ARG A 269 -7.62 6.78 31.82
CA ARG A 269 -7.17 5.83 32.85
C ARG A 269 -6.19 4.80 32.30
N PHE A 270 -6.31 4.42 31.02
CA PHE A 270 -5.57 3.28 30.45
C PHE A 270 -4.55 3.65 29.38
N GLU A 271 -4.51 4.90 28.92
CA GLU A 271 -3.55 5.36 27.91
C GLU A 271 -2.09 5.33 28.41
N SER A 272 -1.87 5.61 29.70
CA SER A 272 -0.56 5.57 30.36
C SER A 272 -0.45 4.45 31.41
N ASN A 273 -1.40 3.52 31.46
CA ASN A 273 -1.42 2.47 32.47
C ASN A 273 -0.55 1.29 32.05
N GLU A 274 0.45 0.96 32.87
CA GLU A 274 1.33 -0.18 32.66
C GLU A 274 0.58 -1.51 32.58
N ASN A 275 -0.52 -1.65 33.33
CA ASN A 275 -1.37 -2.85 33.32
C ASN A 275 -2.14 -3.05 31.99
N ASN A 276 -2.14 -2.04 31.10
CA ASN A 276 -2.70 -2.16 29.76
C ASN A 276 -1.66 -2.62 28.72
N VAL A 277 -0.43 -2.94 29.12
CA VAL A 277 0.67 -3.21 28.21
C VAL A 277 1.29 -4.57 28.51
N ILE A 278 1.55 -5.35 27.47
CA ILE A 278 2.48 -6.48 27.53
C ILE A 278 3.61 -6.25 26.53
N LEU A 279 4.78 -6.79 26.83
CA LEU A 279 5.95 -6.66 25.97
C LEU A 279 6.18 -7.93 25.16
N LEU A 280 6.26 -7.74 23.85
CA LEU A 280 6.38 -8.80 22.85
C LEU A 280 7.44 -8.44 21.82
N SER A 281 8.05 -9.42 21.18
CA SER A 281 8.77 -9.22 19.93
C SER A 281 7.81 -8.80 18.82
N LYS A 282 8.35 -8.26 17.72
CA LYS A 282 7.53 -7.80 16.59
C LYS A 282 6.65 -8.91 16.02
N ASP A 283 7.20 -10.12 15.86
CA ASP A 283 6.46 -11.24 15.26
C ASP A 283 5.35 -11.74 16.19
N PHE A 284 5.65 -11.86 17.48
CA PHE A 284 4.66 -12.30 18.47
C PHE A 284 3.54 -11.25 18.64
N HIS A 285 3.90 -9.97 18.62
CA HIS A 285 2.92 -8.87 18.59
C HIS A 285 2.03 -8.96 17.36
N ALA A 286 2.60 -9.25 16.19
CA ALA A 286 1.84 -9.41 14.96
C ALA A 286 0.84 -10.58 15.03
N LEU A 287 1.14 -11.65 15.76
CA LEU A 287 0.19 -12.74 16.00
C LEU A 287 -0.95 -12.32 16.94
N VAL A 288 -0.67 -11.53 17.98
CA VAL A 288 -1.70 -11.09 18.94
C VAL A 288 -2.67 -10.09 18.31
N ASP A 289 -2.18 -9.24 17.41
CA ASP A 289 -2.97 -8.16 16.79
C ASP A 289 -3.40 -8.47 15.34
N ALA A 290 -3.15 -9.69 14.86
CA ALA A 290 -3.41 -10.09 13.47
C ALA A 290 -2.74 -9.18 12.42
N LEU A 291 -1.56 -8.62 12.73
CA LEU A 291 -0.89 -7.69 11.81
C LEU A 291 -0.36 -8.38 10.54
N ASN A 292 -0.19 -9.70 10.57
CA ASN A 292 0.37 -10.51 9.49
C ASN A 292 -0.60 -11.60 8.97
N GLY A 293 -1.89 -11.54 9.33
CA GLY A 293 -2.87 -12.58 8.94
C GLY A 293 -4.32 -12.15 9.14
N ASP A 294 -5.26 -12.98 8.71
CA ASP A 294 -6.70 -12.63 8.73
C ASP A 294 -7.31 -12.65 10.14
N VAL A 295 -6.72 -13.42 11.07
CA VAL A 295 -7.14 -13.49 12.47
C VAL A 295 -5.93 -13.56 13.41
N PRO A 296 -6.09 -13.19 14.70
CA PRO A 296 -5.01 -13.31 15.67
C PRO A 296 -4.56 -14.76 15.77
N GLY A 297 -3.26 -15.01 15.69
CA GLY A 297 -2.69 -16.34 15.87
C GLY A 297 -2.63 -16.77 17.34
N ILE A 298 -2.80 -15.81 18.26
CA ILE A 298 -2.68 -16.04 19.70
C ILE A 298 -3.85 -15.37 20.43
N LEU A 299 -4.46 -16.15 21.32
CA LEU A 299 -5.41 -15.68 22.30
C LEU A 299 -4.74 -15.68 23.68
N MET A 300 -5.02 -14.66 24.48
CA MET A 300 -4.54 -14.58 25.86
C MET A 300 -5.70 -14.41 26.80
N ALA A 301 -5.63 -15.03 27.99
CA ALA A 301 -6.64 -14.87 29.03
C ALA A 301 -6.06 -15.02 30.44
N LEU A 302 -6.69 -14.38 31.42
CA LEU A 302 -6.25 -14.50 32.81
C LEU A 302 -6.62 -15.88 33.35
N LYS A 303 -5.63 -16.62 33.86
CA LYS A 303 -5.82 -17.90 34.56
C LYS A 303 -5.99 -17.70 36.05
N SER A 304 -5.00 -17.09 36.68
CA SER A 304 -4.95 -16.93 38.13
C SER A 304 -4.13 -15.69 38.51
N TYR A 305 -4.23 -15.28 39.78
CA TYR A 305 -3.43 -14.19 40.32
C TYR A 305 -3.24 -14.35 41.83
N SER A 306 -2.15 -13.78 42.34
CA SER A 306 -1.84 -13.77 43.77
C SER A 306 -2.82 -12.89 44.54
N ARG A 307 -3.19 -13.31 45.76
CA ARG A 307 -4.08 -12.51 46.63
C ARG A 307 -3.41 -11.26 47.17
N LEU A 308 -2.09 -11.31 47.31
CA LEU A 308 -1.26 -10.24 47.86
C LEU A 308 -0.10 -9.98 46.89
N PRO A 309 0.40 -8.73 46.82
CA PRO A 309 1.58 -8.43 46.05
C PRO A 309 2.82 -9.12 46.64
N SER A 310 3.77 -9.45 45.79
CA SER A 310 5.07 -9.96 46.20
C SER A 310 5.79 -8.94 47.08
N LYS A 311 6.43 -9.42 48.15
CA LYS A 311 7.20 -8.56 49.07
C LYS A 311 8.44 -7.96 48.42
N GLU A 312 8.97 -8.61 47.39
CA GLU A 312 10.20 -8.19 46.72
C GLU A 312 9.93 -7.12 45.66
N THR A 313 8.90 -7.31 44.84
CA THR A 313 8.59 -6.43 43.70
C THR A 313 7.47 -5.44 43.97
N GLY A 314 6.64 -5.69 45.00
CA GLY A 314 5.41 -4.93 45.25
C GLY A 314 4.31 -5.18 44.20
N ARG A 315 4.53 -6.09 43.25
CA ARG A 315 3.60 -6.42 42.16
C ARG A 315 2.87 -7.73 42.44
N PHE A 316 1.67 -7.88 41.90
CA PHE A 316 0.89 -9.11 41.96
C PHE A 316 1.39 -10.09 40.90
N GLU A 317 1.55 -11.35 41.26
CA GLU A 317 1.86 -12.42 40.31
C GLU A 317 0.57 -12.82 39.62
N VAL A 318 0.61 -12.97 38.30
CA VAL A 318 -0.53 -13.41 37.49
C VAL A 318 -0.09 -14.51 36.55
N GLU A 319 -0.95 -15.50 36.35
CA GLU A 319 -0.78 -16.49 35.30
C GLU A 319 -1.71 -16.14 34.14
N VAL A 320 -1.14 -16.13 32.93
CA VAL A 320 -1.87 -15.86 31.69
C VAL A 320 -1.85 -17.13 30.83
N PHE A 321 -3.04 -17.55 30.39
CA PHE A 321 -3.15 -18.51 29.31
C PHE A 321 -2.67 -17.88 28.02
N VAL A 322 -1.84 -18.60 27.27
CA VAL A 322 -1.46 -18.30 25.90
C VAL A 322 -1.94 -19.48 25.06
N GLU A 323 -2.99 -19.25 24.29
CA GLU A 323 -3.57 -20.25 23.40
C GLU A 323 -3.20 -19.93 21.96
N PHE A 324 -2.68 -20.92 21.24
CA PHE A 324 -2.39 -20.82 19.82
C PHE A 324 -3.61 -21.20 18.99
N PHE A 325 -3.83 -20.47 17.89
CA PHE A 325 -4.95 -20.73 16.98
C PHE A 325 -4.88 -22.14 16.39
N GLU A 326 -3.67 -22.59 16.02
CA GLU A 326 -3.38 -23.87 15.36
C GLU A 326 -2.03 -24.46 15.80
N THR A 327 -1.84 -25.76 15.55
CA THR A 327 -0.65 -26.54 15.97
C THR A 327 0.65 -26.03 15.35
N THR A 328 0.62 -25.63 14.08
CA THR A 328 1.78 -25.04 13.36
C THR A 328 2.30 -23.78 14.06
N LEU A 329 1.42 -22.92 14.54
CA LEU A 329 1.82 -21.73 15.31
C LEU A 329 2.38 -22.12 16.68
N GLU A 330 1.77 -23.10 17.34
CA GLU A 330 2.27 -23.61 18.62
C GLU A 330 3.69 -24.15 18.48
N GLU A 331 3.96 -25.01 17.50
CA GLU A 331 5.28 -25.61 17.28
C GLU A 331 6.38 -24.55 17.03
N VAL A 332 6.03 -23.46 16.33
CA VAL A 332 6.98 -22.40 15.98
C VAL A 332 7.20 -21.42 17.13
N TYR A 333 6.14 -21.05 17.87
CA TYR A 333 6.18 -19.94 18.82
C TYR A 333 6.17 -20.36 20.29
N SER A 334 5.71 -21.57 20.64
CA SER A 334 5.77 -22.05 22.02
C SER A 334 7.20 -22.18 22.58
N PRO A 335 8.24 -22.55 21.80
CA PRO A 335 9.62 -22.55 22.28
C PRO A 335 10.15 -21.14 22.65
N ARG A 336 9.46 -20.09 22.21
CA ARG A 336 9.82 -18.69 22.49
C ARG A 336 9.25 -18.18 23.80
N LEU A 337 8.31 -18.89 24.42
CA LEU A 337 7.73 -18.50 25.72
C LEU A 337 8.79 -18.50 26.83
N LYS A 338 8.52 -17.81 27.95
CA LYS A 338 9.40 -17.85 29.12
C LYS A 338 9.68 -19.28 29.58
N SER A 339 10.87 -19.51 30.13
CA SER A 339 11.32 -20.83 30.60
C SER A 339 10.44 -21.45 31.70
N ASP A 340 9.72 -20.62 32.45
CA ASP A 340 8.77 -21.01 33.49
C ASP A 340 7.33 -21.18 32.96
N SER A 341 7.12 -21.10 31.65
CA SER A 341 5.83 -21.37 31.03
C SER A 341 5.54 -22.86 31.02
N LEU A 342 4.29 -23.23 31.32
CA LEU A 342 3.85 -24.62 31.46
C LEU A 342 2.85 -24.98 30.36
N LYS A 343 3.11 -26.07 29.62
CA LYS A 343 2.13 -26.61 28.66
C LYS A 343 0.98 -27.27 29.44
N LEU A 344 -0.24 -26.83 29.17
CA LEU A 344 -1.45 -27.35 29.80
C LEU A 344 -2.24 -28.29 28.88
N SER A 345 -2.22 -28.01 27.58
CA SER A 345 -2.78 -28.86 26.52
C SER A 345 -1.99 -28.66 25.22
N ASP A 346 -2.42 -29.29 24.13
CA ASP A 346 -1.72 -29.23 22.83
C ASP A 346 -1.49 -27.79 22.35
N LEU A 347 -2.46 -26.90 22.54
CA LEU A 347 -2.43 -25.52 22.07
C LEU A 347 -2.37 -24.48 23.19
N VAL A 348 -2.45 -24.89 24.46
CA VAL A 348 -2.61 -23.97 25.60
C VAL A 348 -1.41 -24.06 26.53
N TRP A 349 -0.83 -22.90 26.79
CA TRP A 349 0.27 -22.70 27.71
C TRP A 349 -0.12 -21.74 28.82
N SER A 350 0.51 -21.87 29.98
CA SER A 350 0.40 -20.94 31.11
C SER A 350 1.72 -20.20 31.24
N THR A 351 1.72 -18.88 31.17
CA THR A 351 2.92 -18.05 31.31
C THR A 351 2.78 -17.08 32.50
N PRO A 352 3.77 -16.97 33.38
CA PRO A 352 3.70 -16.08 34.54
C PRO A 352 4.13 -14.65 34.18
N LEU A 353 3.37 -13.67 34.67
CA LEU A 353 3.67 -12.24 34.63
C LEU A 353 3.54 -11.64 36.03
N SER A 354 3.96 -10.38 36.19
CA SER A 354 3.71 -9.60 37.40
C SER A 354 3.20 -8.21 37.06
N VAL A 355 2.13 -7.77 37.72
CA VAL A 355 1.39 -6.53 37.37
C VAL A 355 1.19 -5.67 38.62
N GLU A 356 1.02 -4.36 38.46
CA GLU A 356 0.80 -3.46 39.61
C GLU A 356 -0.63 -3.54 40.14
N ASN A 357 -1.60 -3.69 39.23
CA ASN A 357 -3.01 -3.72 39.56
C ASN A 357 -3.70 -4.84 38.78
N VAL A 358 -4.14 -5.85 39.52
CA VAL A 358 -4.82 -7.04 38.95
C VAL A 358 -6.14 -6.65 38.29
N ASP A 359 -6.93 -5.76 38.89
CA ASP A 359 -8.25 -5.41 38.37
C ASP A 359 -8.14 -4.68 37.03
N ASP A 360 -7.19 -3.75 36.92
CA ASP A 360 -6.90 -3.05 35.68
C ASP A 360 -6.37 -4.00 34.61
N PHE A 361 -5.39 -4.85 34.97
CA PHE A 361 -4.83 -5.83 34.03
C PHE A 361 -5.89 -6.81 33.55
N LYS A 362 -6.71 -7.35 34.47
CA LYS A 362 -7.81 -8.26 34.18
C LYS A 362 -8.81 -7.61 33.23
N PHE A 363 -9.23 -6.37 33.50
CA PHE A 363 -10.15 -5.65 32.63
C PHE A 363 -9.60 -5.53 31.20
N CYS A 364 -8.34 -5.10 31.07
CA CYS A 364 -7.71 -4.94 29.77
C CYS A 364 -7.56 -6.27 29.03
N LEU A 365 -7.10 -7.31 29.74
CA LEU A 365 -6.87 -8.62 29.16
C LEU A 365 -8.19 -9.27 28.74
N THR A 366 -9.23 -9.22 29.58
CA THR A 366 -10.57 -9.77 29.25
C THR A 366 -11.12 -9.12 27.98
N TRP A 367 -11.01 -7.80 27.83
CA TRP A 367 -11.43 -7.13 26.60
C TRP A 367 -10.69 -7.68 25.36
N LYS A 368 -9.36 -7.85 25.45
CA LYS A 368 -8.56 -8.43 24.36
C LYS A 368 -8.98 -9.88 24.08
N THR A 369 -9.19 -10.67 25.13
CA THR A 369 -9.65 -12.06 25.04
C THR A 369 -10.97 -12.15 24.29
N GLU A 370 -11.96 -11.33 24.66
CA GLU A 370 -13.29 -11.32 24.04
C GLU A 370 -13.19 -10.97 22.56
N LYS A 371 -12.41 -9.93 22.22
CA LYS A 371 -12.18 -9.52 20.83
C LYS A 371 -11.53 -10.61 19.98
N THR A 372 -10.50 -11.27 20.49
CA THR A 372 -9.86 -12.38 19.79
C THR A 372 -10.80 -13.58 19.67
N SER A 373 -11.57 -13.89 20.72
CA SER A 373 -12.53 -15.00 20.74
C SER A 373 -13.63 -14.81 19.69
N GLU A 374 -14.18 -13.60 19.57
CA GLU A 374 -15.17 -13.25 18.54
C GLU A 374 -14.64 -13.57 17.13
N GLN A 375 -13.41 -13.16 16.83
CA GLN A 375 -12.77 -13.39 15.53
C GLN A 375 -12.49 -14.89 15.29
N TRP A 376 -12.05 -15.62 16.32
CA TRP A 376 -11.83 -17.06 16.21
C TRP A 376 -13.14 -17.83 15.97
N ILE A 377 -14.23 -17.44 16.61
CA ILE A 377 -15.56 -18.02 16.40
C ILE A 377 -16.06 -17.75 14.97
N MET A 378 -15.85 -16.55 14.44
CA MET A 378 -16.19 -16.22 13.05
C MET A 378 -15.46 -17.10 12.04
N MET A 379 -14.26 -17.59 12.37
CA MET A 379 -13.49 -18.55 11.56
C MET A 379 -13.86 -20.02 11.82
N GLY A 380 -14.94 -20.27 12.57
CA GLY A 380 -15.46 -21.62 12.81
C GLY A 380 -14.76 -22.37 13.96
N ARG A 381 -13.93 -21.70 14.77
CA ARG A 381 -13.36 -22.30 15.99
C ARG A 381 -14.44 -22.38 17.07
N ARG A 382 -14.39 -23.42 17.90
CA ARG A 382 -15.27 -23.52 19.07
C ARG A 382 -14.85 -22.48 20.11
N GLU A 383 -15.84 -21.97 20.83
CA GLU A 383 -15.62 -21.09 21.98
C GLU A 383 -14.70 -21.77 22.99
N PHE A 384 -13.62 -21.09 23.35
CA PHE A 384 -12.67 -21.63 24.31
C PHE A 384 -13.24 -21.51 25.72
N ASN A 385 -13.36 -22.64 26.42
CA ASN A 385 -13.91 -22.69 27.76
C ASN A 385 -12.80 -22.71 28.81
N TYR A 386 -12.38 -21.52 29.25
CA TYR A 386 -11.36 -21.35 30.29
C TYR A 386 -11.70 -22.04 31.62
N ARG A 387 -12.96 -22.41 31.87
CA ARG A 387 -13.38 -23.05 33.14
C ARG A 387 -12.93 -24.50 33.28
N GLN A 388 -12.30 -25.07 32.25
CA GLN A 388 -11.80 -26.45 32.27
C GLN A 388 -10.36 -26.57 32.83
N PHE A 389 -9.68 -25.44 33.10
CA PHE A 389 -8.27 -25.39 33.52
C PHE A 389 -8.06 -24.67 34.84
#